data_AF-A0AAW4NAE9-F1
#
_entry.id   AF-A0AAW4NAE9-F1
#
_cell.length_a   1.000
_cell.length_b   1.000
_cell.length_c   1.000
_cell.angle_alpha   90.00
_cell.angle_beta   90.00
_cell.angle_gamma   90.00
#
_symmetry.space_group_name_H-M   'P 1'
#
loop_
_entity.id
_entity.type
_entity.pdbx_description
1 polymer ?
#
loop_
_entity_poly.entity_id
_entity_poly.type
_entity_poly.pdbx_seq_one_letter_code
_entity_poly.pdbx_strand_id
1 'polypeptide(L)'
;MVDNIEHQDKGELVTNCDRFNSLKHSTVRSYAFTEQGVAMLSTILRSETAIRVSIRIMDAFVAMRRFMVTNAEVFQRLSTMEYHQLEMQQHQQETDKRIDEVFRRLDEGNAKPKQGVFYNGQIYDAYTFVSGLIKSAKKRIVLIDNYVDETVLTLVERKSHTFRSI
;
A
#
# COMPACT_ATOMS: atom_id res chain seq x y z
N MET A 1 -5.02 -18.40 -15.75
CA MET A 1 -4.48 -19.18 -16.88
C MET A 1 -3.08 -18.65 -17.14
N VAL A 2 -2.12 -19.16 -16.38
CA VAL A 2 -0.71 -18.77 -16.41
C VAL A 2 0.02 -20.09 -16.55
N ASP A 3 0.34 -20.47 -17.78
CA ASP A 3 1.03 -21.72 -18.04
C ASP A 3 2.53 -21.52 -17.78
N ASN A 4 3.03 -22.34 -16.85
CA ASN A 4 4.41 -22.68 -16.65
C ASN A 4 5.02 -23.10 -18.00
N ILE A 5 5.83 -22.25 -18.62
CA ILE A 5 6.72 -22.70 -19.69
C ILE A 5 7.94 -23.32 -19.00
N GLU A 6 7.88 -24.65 -18.92
CA GLU A 6 8.91 -25.51 -18.37
C GLU A 6 10.28 -25.27 -19.02
N HIS A 7 11.30 -25.50 -18.19
CA HIS A 7 12.73 -25.34 -18.43
C HIS A 7 13.33 -26.25 -19.53
N GLN A 8 12.54 -26.82 -20.45
CA GLN A 8 12.98 -27.83 -21.41
C GLN A 8 13.56 -27.28 -22.73
N ASP A 9 13.18 -26.08 -23.16
CA ASP A 9 13.51 -25.59 -24.51
C ASP A 9 14.85 -24.84 -24.65
N LYS A 10 15.64 -24.73 -23.57
CA LYS A 10 16.94 -24.03 -23.62
C LYS A 10 18.09 -24.87 -24.19
N GLY A 11 17.90 -26.17 -24.36
CA GLY A 11 18.94 -27.10 -24.82
C GLY A 11 19.11 -27.13 -26.34
N GLU A 12 18.07 -26.80 -27.11
CA GLU A 12 18.05 -27.05 -28.55
C GLU A 12 18.61 -25.90 -29.39
N LEU A 13 18.74 -24.70 -28.81
CA LEU A 13 19.22 -23.50 -29.52
C LEU A 13 20.74 -23.31 -29.46
N VAL A 14 21.49 -24.20 -28.80
CA VAL A 14 22.96 -24.15 -28.74
C VAL A 14 23.55 -25.35 -29.47
N THR A 15 23.64 -25.19 -30.78
CA THR A 15 24.55 -25.84 -31.74
C THR A 15 25.44 -27.00 -31.25
N ASN A 16 25.33 -28.13 -31.94
CA ASN A 16 26.32 -29.20 -32.12
C ASN A 16 27.78 -28.68 -32.07
N CYS A 17 28.35 -28.69 -30.88
CA CYS A 17 29.73 -28.27 -30.59
C CYS A 17 30.25 -29.08 -29.39
N ASP A 18 30.38 -30.40 -29.57
CA ASP A 18 30.78 -31.36 -28.53
C ASP A 18 32.13 -31.05 -27.85
N ARG A 19 32.95 -30.19 -28.48
CA ARG A 19 34.27 -29.75 -27.99
C ARG A 19 34.20 -28.77 -26.80
N PHE A 20 33.05 -28.16 -26.51
CA PHE A 20 32.92 -27.17 -25.42
C PHE A 20 32.13 -27.69 -24.20
N ASN A 21 32.00 -29.01 -24.04
CA ASN A 21 31.25 -29.59 -22.90
C ASN A 21 31.74 -29.15 -21.51
N SER A 22 33.02 -28.81 -21.35
CA SER A 22 33.59 -28.27 -20.10
C SER A 22 33.43 -26.75 -19.93
N LEU A 23 33.03 -26.03 -20.99
CA LEU A 23 32.86 -24.59 -21.04
C LEU A 23 31.43 -24.29 -21.52
N LYS A 24 30.43 -24.70 -20.73
CA LYS A 24 29.01 -24.40 -20.99
C LYS A 24 28.74 -22.89 -21.11
N HIS A 25 29.61 -22.06 -20.54
CA HIS A 25 29.57 -20.61 -20.64
C HIS A 25 30.96 -20.04 -20.93
N SER A 26 31.01 -19.01 -21.76
CA SER A 26 32.22 -18.24 -21.95
C SER A 26 32.56 -17.47 -20.67
N THR A 27 33.79 -17.62 -20.16
CA THR A 27 34.33 -16.81 -19.05
C THR A 27 34.44 -15.32 -19.42
N VAL A 28 34.38 -15.00 -20.72
CA VAL A 28 34.47 -13.64 -21.25
C VAL A 28 33.16 -13.24 -21.91
N ARG A 29 32.70 -12.01 -21.67
CA ARG A 29 31.52 -11.46 -22.34
C ARG A 29 31.76 -11.40 -23.86
N SER A 30 30.85 -11.98 -24.64
CA SER A 30 30.95 -11.95 -26.10
C SER A 30 30.82 -10.51 -26.63
N TYR A 31 31.83 -10.05 -27.37
CA TYR A 31 31.83 -8.73 -28.01
C TYR A 31 31.09 -8.71 -29.35
N ALA A 32 30.67 -9.88 -29.87
CA ALA A 32 30.06 -10.04 -31.20
C ALA A 32 28.77 -9.22 -31.41
N PHE A 33 28.08 -8.83 -30.33
CA PHE A 33 26.81 -8.09 -30.36
C PHE A 33 26.93 -6.63 -29.91
N THR A 34 28.15 -6.11 -29.84
CA THR A 34 28.38 -4.68 -29.62
C THR A 34 28.43 -3.95 -30.96
N GLU A 35 28.21 -2.62 -30.98
CA GLU A 35 28.39 -1.80 -32.20
C GLU A 35 29.73 -2.12 -32.89
N GLN A 36 30.81 -2.25 -32.12
CA GLN A 36 32.14 -2.52 -32.67
C GLN A 36 32.30 -3.98 -33.13
N GLY A 37 31.66 -4.94 -32.45
CA GLY A 37 31.69 -6.35 -32.84
C GLY A 37 30.87 -6.65 -34.09
N VAL A 38 29.69 -6.06 -34.22
CA VAL A 38 28.88 -6.18 -35.45
C VAL A 38 29.60 -5.53 -36.62
N ALA A 39 30.30 -4.40 -36.38
CA ALA A 39 31.10 -3.73 -37.42
C ALA A 39 32.22 -4.66 -37.91
N MET A 40 32.96 -5.27 -36.98
CA MET A 40 34.00 -6.24 -37.30
C MET A 40 33.46 -7.44 -38.08
N LEU A 41 32.34 -8.03 -37.67
CA LEU A 41 31.74 -9.18 -38.36
C LEU A 41 31.21 -8.84 -39.76
N SER A 42 30.69 -7.62 -39.95
CA SER A 42 30.22 -7.13 -41.24
C SER A 42 31.32 -7.07 -42.30
N THR A 43 32.59 -6.91 -41.89
CA THR A 43 33.74 -6.92 -42.82
C THR A 43 34.11 -8.32 -43.32
N ILE A 44 33.76 -9.35 -42.55
CA ILE A 44 34.10 -10.76 -42.84
C ILE A 44 32.99 -11.40 -43.69
N LEU A 45 31.73 -11.05 -43.45
CA LEU A 45 30.59 -11.61 -44.16
C LEU A 45 30.32 -10.86 -45.48
N ARG A 46 30.48 -11.54 -46.61
CA ARG A 46 30.39 -10.93 -47.97
C ARG A 46 29.04 -11.16 -48.70
N SER A 47 28.07 -11.80 -48.05
CA SER A 47 26.75 -12.04 -48.64
C SER A 47 25.90 -10.76 -48.63
N GLU A 48 25.16 -10.50 -49.71
CA GLU A 48 24.20 -9.39 -49.82
C GLU A 48 23.20 -9.35 -48.64
N THR A 49 22.73 -10.51 -48.19
CA THR A 49 21.83 -10.62 -47.04
C THR A 49 22.54 -10.20 -45.75
N ALA A 50 23.79 -10.62 -45.56
CA ALA A 50 24.58 -10.30 -44.37
C ALA A 50 24.95 -8.81 -44.30
N ILE A 51 25.29 -8.20 -45.44
CA ILE A 51 25.57 -6.76 -45.55
C ILE A 51 24.31 -5.96 -45.16
N ARG A 52 23.16 -6.31 -45.72
CA ARG A 52 21.87 -5.64 -45.41
C ARG A 52 21.50 -5.74 -43.94
N VAL A 53 21.63 -6.93 -43.35
CA VAL A 53 21.31 -7.15 -41.92
C VAL A 53 22.27 -6.36 -41.04
N SER A 54 23.57 -6.33 -41.36
CA SER A 54 24.56 -5.57 -40.59
C SER A 54 24.25 -4.08 -40.55
N ILE A 55 23.87 -3.49 -41.69
CA ILE A 55 23.46 -2.08 -41.78
C ILE A 55 22.24 -1.81 -40.88
N ARG A 56 21.21 -2.67 -40.96
CA ARG A 56 20.00 -2.53 -40.12
C ARG A 56 20.30 -2.62 -38.63
N ILE A 57 21.22 -3.50 -38.23
CA ILE A 57 21.64 -3.61 -36.83
C ILE A 57 22.34 -2.32 -36.39
N MET A 58 23.22 -1.75 -37.21
CA MET A 58 23.86 -0.46 -36.90
C MET A 58 22.85 0.67 -36.79
N ASP A 59 21.91 0.77 -37.72
CA ASP A 59 20.85 1.79 -37.68
C ASP A 59 20.03 1.69 -36.39
N ALA A 60 19.72 0.47 -35.94
CA ALA A 60 19.03 0.24 -34.67
C ALA A 60 19.85 0.72 -33.46
N PHE A 61 21.15 0.43 -33.41
CA PHE A 61 22.03 0.91 -32.33
C PHE A 61 22.17 2.43 -32.31
N VAL A 62 22.32 3.06 -33.48
CA VAL A 62 22.37 4.53 -33.59
C VAL A 62 21.05 5.16 -33.15
N ALA A 63 19.91 4.58 -33.55
CA ALA A 63 18.59 5.04 -33.13
C ALA A 63 18.40 4.91 -31.61
N MET A 64 18.79 3.79 -31.01
CA MET A 64 18.74 3.59 -29.56
C MET A 64 19.64 4.58 -28.81
N ARG A 65 20.88 4.78 -29.26
CA ARG A 65 21.80 5.77 -28.66
C ARG A 65 21.22 7.18 -28.72
N ARG A 66 20.69 7.59 -29.88
CA ARG A 66 20.02 8.89 -30.04
C ARG A 66 18.82 9.01 -29.10
N PHE A 67 17.97 7.98 -29.03
CA PHE A 67 16.81 7.96 -28.14
C PHE A 67 17.22 8.11 -26.67
N MET A 68 18.26 7.40 -26.22
CA MET A 68 18.77 7.50 -24.85
C MET A 68 19.31 8.90 -24.53
N VAL A 69 20.09 9.49 -25.44
CA VAL A 69 20.66 10.83 -25.25
C VAL A 69 19.57 11.92 -25.27
N THR A 70 18.65 11.86 -26.23
CA THR A 70 17.55 12.83 -26.35
C THR A 70 16.61 12.79 -25.14
N ASN A 71 16.37 11.62 -24.55
CA ASN A 71 15.47 11.46 -23.42
C ASN A 71 16.20 11.32 -22.06
N ALA A 72 17.51 11.60 -22.00
CA ALA A 72 18.31 11.40 -20.79
C ALA A 72 17.74 12.13 -19.56
N GLU A 73 17.31 13.38 -19.75
CA GLU A 73 16.68 14.18 -18.69
C GLU A 73 15.35 13.57 -18.22
N VAL A 74 14.53 13.07 -19.15
CA VAL A 74 13.26 12.40 -18.83
C VAL A 74 13.51 11.14 -18.02
N PHE A 75 14.51 10.34 -18.38
CA PHE A 75 14.88 9.15 -17.61
C PHE A 75 15.36 9.50 -16.21
N GLN A 76 16.19 10.53 -16.07
CA GLN A 76 16.63 10.99 -14.75
C GLN A 76 15.44 11.42 -13.88
N ARG A 77 14.50 12.20 -14.44
CA ARG A 77 13.29 12.63 -13.73
C ARG A 77 12.41 11.44 -13.34
N LEU A 78 12.23 10.46 -14.24
CA LEU A 78 11.49 9.22 -13.94
C LEU A 78 12.12 8.47 -12.77
N SER A 79 13.44 8.27 -12.76
CA SER A 79 14.12 7.60 -11.64
C SER A 79 13.93 8.33 -10.32
N THR A 80 13.96 9.67 -10.32
CA THR A 80 13.67 10.45 -9.09
C THR A 80 12.21 10.33 -8.65
N MET A 81 11.27 10.31 -9.59
CA MET A 81 9.85 10.14 -9.29
C MET A 81 9.55 8.75 -8.74
N GLU A 82 10.13 7.70 -9.29
CA GLU A 82 10.01 6.33 -8.79
C GLU A 82 10.52 6.24 -7.34
N TYR A 83 11.66 6.84 -7.04
CA TYR A 83 12.20 6.90 -5.69
C TYR A 83 11.23 7.58 -4.71
N HIS A 84 10.76 8.79 -5.05
CA HIS A 84 9.83 9.53 -4.19
C HIS A 84 8.48 8.81 -4.03
N GLN A 85 8.01 8.11 -5.06
CA GLN A 85 6.76 7.36 -4.99
C GLN A 85 6.87 6.18 -4.03
N LEU A 86 8.00 5.48 -4.02
CA LEU A 86 8.27 4.40 -3.05
C LEU A 86 8.32 4.93 -1.61
N GLU A 87 9.01 6.05 -1.41
CA GLU A 87 9.11 6.72 -0.10
C GLU A 87 7.72 7.16 0.42
N MET A 88 6.92 7.80 -0.44
CA MET A 88 5.56 8.20 -0.09
C MET A 88 4.65 7.00 0.25
N GLN A 89 4.76 5.88 -0.47
CA GLN A 89 3.99 4.68 -0.16
C GLN A 89 4.35 4.12 1.22
N GLN A 90 5.63 4.13 1.59
CA GLN A 90 6.05 3.70 2.92
C GLN A 90 5.48 4.59 4.01
N HIS A 91 5.57 5.92 3.83
CA HIS A 91 5.00 6.88 4.78
C HIS A 91 3.48 6.76 4.90
N GLN A 92 2.77 6.50 3.80
CA GLN A 92 1.32 6.26 3.83
C GLN A 92 0.99 5.01 4.64
N GLN A 93 1.68 3.90 4.41
CA GLN A 93 1.48 2.67 5.18
C GLN A 93 1.75 2.85 6.67
N GLU A 94 2.78 3.61 7.03
CA GLU A 94 3.06 3.90 8.44
C GLU A 94 2.00 4.82 9.05
N THR A 95 1.52 5.80 8.29
CA THR A 95 0.48 6.73 8.72
C THR A 95 -0.84 6.01 8.95
N ASP A 96 -1.25 5.14 8.03
CA ASP A 96 -2.46 4.33 8.16
C ASP A 96 -2.43 3.46 9.43
N LYS A 97 -1.29 2.82 9.72
CA LYS A 97 -1.11 2.06 10.98
C LYS A 97 -1.28 2.93 12.21
N ARG A 98 -0.71 4.14 12.21
CA ARG A 98 -0.84 5.09 13.33
C ARG A 98 -2.28 5.54 13.48
N ILE A 99 -2.99 5.77 12.38
CA ILE A 99 -4.41 6.15 12.38
C ILE A 99 -5.26 5.01 12.96
N ASP A 100 -5.06 3.77 12.51
CA ASP A 100 -5.75 2.59 13.05
C ASP A 100 -5.51 2.42 14.55
N GLU A 101 -4.27 2.66 15.00
CA GLU A 101 -3.94 2.61 16.42
C GLU A 101 -4.69 3.69 17.23
N VAL A 102 -4.76 4.92 16.71
CA VAL A 102 -5.52 6.01 17.33
C VAL A 102 -7.01 5.64 17.41
N PHE A 103 -7.59 5.12 16.34
CA PHE A 103 -8.99 4.70 16.34
C PHE A 103 -9.26 3.58 17.35
N ARG A 104 -8.38 2.58 17.44
CA ARG A 104 -8.49 1.52 18.45
C ARG A 104 -8.52 2.06 19.87
N ARG A 105 -7.64 3.01 20.20
CA ARG A 105 -7.59 3.65 21.53
C ARG A 105 -8.86 4.47 21.82
N LEU A 106 -9.42 5.13 20.81
CA LEU A 106 -10.67 5.88 20.94
C LEU A 106 -11.87 4.94 21.18
N ASP A 107 -11.92 3.81 20.49
CA ASP A 107 -12.97 2.79 20.70
C ASP A 107 -12.90 2.14 22.08
N GLU A 108 -11.69 1.89 22.59
CA GLU A 108 -11.49 1.42 23.97
C GLU A 108 -11.97 2.46 25.03
N GLY A 109 -11.97 3.74 24.68
CA GLY A 109 -12.51 4.84 25.50
C GLY A 109 -14.02 5.06 25.38
N ASN A 110 -14.69 4.45 24.40
CA ASN A 110 -16.14 4.56 24.15
C ASN A 110 -17.01 3.64 25.03
N ALA A 111 -16.44 3.02 26.06
CA ALA A 111 -17.26 2.45 27.13
C ALA A 111 -18.04 3.61 27.78
N LYS A 112 -19.38 3.62 27.60
CA LYS A 112 -20.28 4.64 28.17
C LYS A 112 -19.78 5.04 29.56
N PRO A 113 -19.41 6.31 29.78
CA PRO A 113 -18.78 6.70 31.01
C PRO A 113 -19.74 6.34 32.15
N LYS A 114 -19.27 5.55 33.13
CA LYS A 114 -20.08 5.10 34.28
C LYS A 114 -20.56 6.28 35.14
N GLN A 115 -19.95 7.46 34.96
CA GLN A 115 -20.21 8.71 35.67
C GLN A 115 -20.04 9.88 34.69
N GLY A 116 -20.88 10.91 34.79
CA GLY A 116 -20.81 12.13 33.98
C GLY A 116 -20.79 13.37 34.86
N VAL A 117 -19.87 14.30 34.57
CA VAL A 117 -19.85 15.65 35.17
C VAL A 117 -20.36 16.62 34.12
N PHE A 118 -21.36 17.42 34.48
CA PHE A 118 -22.00 18.38 33.59
C PHE A 118 -21.77 19.80 34.10
N TYR A 119 -21.46 20.71 33.19
CA TYR A 119 -21.27 22.13 33.51
C TYR A 119 -22.58 22.90 33.41
N ASN A 120 -22.65 24.07 34.05
CA ASN A 120 -23.83 24.92 34.02
C ASN A 120 -24.18 25.31 32.56
N GLY A 121 -25.37 24.95 32.09
CA GLY A 121 -25.81 25.11 30.70
C GLY A 121 -25.89 23.83 29.86
N GLN A 122 -25.31 22.71 30.31
CA GLN A 122 -25.41 21.39 29.64
C GLN A 122 -26.66 20.60 30.06
N ILE A 123 -27.82 21.27 30.11
CA ILE A 123 -29.07 20.69 30.66
C ILE A 123 -29.54 19.50 29.81
N TYR A 124 -29.44 19.62 28.48
CA TYR A 124 -29.89 18.58 27.55
C TYR A 124 -29.07 17.29 27.66
N ASP A 125 -27.74 17.42 27.76
CA ASP A 125 -26.83 16.28 27.89
C ASP A 125 -27.01 15.58 29.23
N ALA A 126 -27.14 16.35 30.32
CA ALA A 126 -27.43 15.82 31.65
C ALA A 126 -28.76 15.04 31.68
N TYR A 127 -29.83 15.61 31.10
CA TYR A 127 -31.13 14.95 31.02
C TYR A 127 -31.09 13.67 30.17
N THR A 128 -30.39 13.69 29.03
CA THR A 128 -30.23 12.52 28.17
C THR A 128 -29.48 11.40 28.89
N PHE A 129 -28.43 11.75 29.66
CA PHE A 129 -27.69 10.81 30.50
C PHE A 129 -28.55 10.21 31.62
N VAL A 130 -29.23 11.04 32.42
CA VAL A 130 -30.10 10.60 33.52
C VAL A 130 -31.26 9.74 33.01
N SER A 131 -31.92 10.15 31.93
CA SER A 131 -33.00 9.36 31.33
C SER A 131 -32.50 8.02 30.79
N GLY A 132 -31.29 7.95 30.25
CA GLY A 132 -30.62 6.70 29.88
C GLY A 132 -30.36 5.80 31.09
N LEU A 133 -29.90 6.36 32.20
CA LEU A 133 -29.63 5.63 33.44
C LEU A 133 -30.92 5.03 34.02
N ILE A 134 -31.98 5.85 34.15
CA ILE A 134 -33.32 5.44 34.61
C ILE A 134 -33.88 4.32 33.72
N LYS A 135 -33.77 4.44 32.39
CA LYS A 135 -34.25 3.42 31.44
C LYS A 135 -33.48 2.10 31.56
N SER A 136 -32.17 2.15 31.84
CA SER A 136 -31.30 0.98 31.95
C SER A 136 -31.45 0.22 33.28
N ALA A 137 -31.92 0.88 34.33
CA ALA A 137 -32.06 0.29 35.65
C ALA A 137 -33.17 -0.78 35.69
N LYS A 138 -32.81 -2.00 36.13
CA LYS A 138 -33.74 -3.15 36.19
C LYS A 138 -34.19 -3.55 37.60
N LYS A 139 -33.46 -3.13 38.64
CA LYS A 139 -33.67 -3.63 40.02
C LYS A 139 -34.06 -2.54 41.02
N ARG A 140 -33.32 -1.42 41.06
CA ARG A 140 -33.53 -0.34 42.03
C ARG A 140 -32.92 0.96 41.51
N ILE A 141 -33.57 2.08 41.81
CA ILE A 141 -33.05 3.44 41.67
C ILE A 141 -33.04 4.05 43.08
N VAL A 142 -31.93 4.66 43.48
CA VAL A 142 -31.80 5.40 44.74
C VAL A 142 -31.51 6.84 44.37
N LEU A 143 -32.42 7.75 44.72
CA LEU A 143 -32.28 9.18 44.51
C LEU A 143 -31.81 9.80 45.82
N ILE A 144 -30.69 10.53 45.79
CA ILE A 144 -30.15 11.27 46.92
C ILE A 144 -30.00 12.71 46.43
N ASP A 145 -30.95 13.56 46.80
CA ASP A 145 -30.96 14.96 46.41
C ASP A 145 -31.62 15.78 47.53
N ASN A 146 -31.10 16.98 47.77
CA ASN A 146 -31.66 17.94 48.70
C ASN A 146 -32.75 18.82 48.05
N TYR A 147 -32.99 18.69 46.74
CA TYR A 147 -33.88 19.53 45.92
C TYR A 147 -34.67 18.71 44.89
N VAL A 148 -35.46 17.74 45.37
CA VAL A 148 -36.40 16.98 44.51
C VAL A 148 -37.69 17.77 44.33
N ASP A 149 -38.11 17.95 43.08
CA ASP A 149 -39.40 18.52 42.71
C ASP A 149 -40.27 17.55 41.87
N GLU A 150 -41.48 17.96 41.51
CA GLU A 150 -42.41 17.15 40.71
C GLU A 150 -41.85 16.80 39.32
N THR A 151 -40.99 17.65 38.75
CA THR A 151 -40.38 17.41 37.44
C THR A 151 -39.35 16.27 37.49
N VAL A 152 -38.62 16.17 38.60
CA VAL A 152 -37.68 15.08 38.86
C VAL A 152 -38.42 13.76 39.13
N LEU A 153 -39.54 13.81 39.85
CA LEU A 153 -40.35 12.62 40.16
C LEU A 153 -41.03 12.05 38.91
N THR A 154 -41.62 12.90 38.07
CA THR A 154 -42.25 12.49 36.80
C THR A 154 -41.25 11.86 35.81
N LEU A 155 -39.98 12.27 35.87
CA LEU A 155 -38.91 11.65 35.07
C LEU A 155 -38.64 10.18 35.48
N VAL A 156 -38.73 9.86 36.77
CA VAL A 156 -38.46 8.53 37.33
C VAL A 156 -39.70 7.63 37.29
N GLU A 157 -40.90 8.20 37.37
CA GLU A 157 -42.19 7.49 37.42
C GLU A 157 -42.48 6.63 36.18
N ARG A 158 -41.84 6.93 35.04
CA ARG A 158 -41.99 6.18 33.78
C ARG A 158 -41.57 4.69 33.86
N LYS A 159 -41.04 4.23 35.01
CA LYS A 159 -40.78 2.83 35.34
C LYS A 159 -41.50 2.44 36.64
N SER A 160 -42.53 1.60 36.52
CA SER A 160 -43.18 0.94 37.65
C SER A 160 -42.27 -0.17 38.19
N HIS A 161 -41.56 0.07 39.29
CA HIS A 161 -41.38 -0.85 40.43
C HIS A 161 -40.33 -0.32 41.44
N THR A 162 -40.79 -0.17 42.68
CA THR A 162 -40.03 0.04 43.94
C THR A 162 -39.01 1.20 43.93
N PHE A 163 -39.53 2.42 44.06
CA PHE A 163 -38.77 3.61 44.41
C PHE A 163 -38.58 3.71 45.93
N ARG A 164 -37.37 4.04 46.40
CA ARG A 164 -37.09 4.33 47.81
C ARG A 164 -36.24 5.61 47.89
N SER A 165 -36.86 6.70 48.32
CA SER A 165 -36.16 7.95 48.67
C SER A 165 -35.56 7.81 50.07
N ILE A 166 -34.35 8.33 50.27
CA ILE A 166 -33.68 8.45 51.57
C ILE A 166 -33.37 9.93 51.77
#